data_AF-A0A9D4QSQ7-F1
#
_entry.id   AF-A0A9D4QSQ7-F1
#
_cell.length_a   1.000
_cell.length_b   1.000
_cell.length_c   1.000
_cell.angle_alpha   90.00
_cell.angle_beta   90.00
_cell.angle_gamma   90.00
#
_symmetry.space_group_name_H-M   'P 1'
#
loop_
_entity.id
_entity.type
_entity.pdbx_description
1 polymer ?
#
loop_
_entity_poly.entity_id
_entity_poly.type
_entity_poly.pdbx_seq_one_letter_code
_entity_poly.pdbx_strand_id
1 'polypeptide(L)'
;MLTGHNDSRRLISITDIYNAIVEKKAKALPAMHTLTGSDTTGHIHGVGKKTALKCLLACSDEALDVIARLGEGDLPSPDVVNECMRYLCSFSSSNLSPGEYVENISGIIICYRY
;
A
#
# COMPACT_ATOMS: atom_id res chain seq x y z
N MET A 1 0.21 14.61 -13.41
CA MET A 1 0.74 15.22 -12.16
C MET A 1 2.01 15.99 -12.51
N LEU A 2 2.16 17.22 -12.01
CA LEU A 2 3.39 18.01 -12.18
C LEU A 2 4.25 17.85 -10.92
N THR A 3 5.45 17.29 -11.05
CA THR A 3 6.38 17.10 -9.92
C THR A 3 7.75 17.68 -10.26
N GLY A 4 8.56 18.03 -9.27
CA GLY A 4 9.89 18.64 -9.51
C GLY A 4 10.30 19.64 -8.45
N HIS A 5 11.60 19.95 -8.39
CA HIS A 5 12.16 21.02 -7.56
C HIS A 5 12.86 22.05 -8.46
N ASN A 6 12.65 23.33 -8.15
CA ASN A 6 13.10 24.50 -8.94
C ASN A 6 12.70 24.40 -10.43
N ASP A 7 13.69 24.27 -11.31
CA ASP A 7 13.52 24.28 -12.77
C ASP A 7 13.33 22.89 -13.41
N SER A 8 13.39 21.80 -12.63
CA SER A 8 13.20 20.45 -13.15
C SER A 8 11.73 20.00 -13.09
N ARG A 9 10.88 20.62 -13.90
CA ARG A 9 9.49 20.18 -14.02
C ARG A 9 9.45 18.84 -14.75
N ARG A 10 8.90 17.81 -14.09
CA ARG A 10 8.58 16.52 -14.70
C ARG A 10 7.07 16.42 -14.82
N LEU A 11 6.61 16.22 -16.05
CA LEU A 11 5.24 15.84 -16.30
C LEU A 11 5.14 14.32 -16.17
N ILE A 12 4.33 13.85 -15.24
CA ILE A 12 4.05 12.43 -15.07
C ILE A 12 2.61 12.19 -15.52
N SER A 13 2.46 11.42 -16.60
CA SER A 13 1.16 10.95 -17.08
C SER A 13 0.64 9.85 -16.15
N ILE A 14 -0.50 10.12 -15.51
CA ILE A 14 -1.18 9.13 -14.66
C ILE A 14 -1.75 8.02 -15.55
N THR A 15 -2.24 8.38 -16.73
CA THR A 15 -2.75 7.42 -17.72
C THR A 15 -1.69 6.42 -18.13
N ASP A 16 -0.43 6.85 -18.31
CA ASP A 16 0.65 5.94 -18.71
C ASP A 16 1.01 4.99 -17.57
N ILE A 17 1.00 5.48 -16.32
CA ILE A 17 1.20 4.64 -15.12
C ILE A 17 0.07 3.62 -15.00
N TYR A 18 -1.17 4.05 -15.19
CA TYR A 18 -2.34 3.19 -15.13
C TYR A 18 -2.35 2.16 -16.26
N ASN A 19 -1.92 2.52 -17.46
CA ASN A 19 -1.82 1.55 -18.56
C ASN A 19 -0.65 0.57 -18.38
N ALA A 20 0.44 1.01 -17.75
CA ALA A 20 1.57 0.15 -17.40
C ALA A 20 1.27 -0.83 -16.24
N ILE A 21 0.28 -0.49 -15.40
CA ILE A 21 -0.11 -1.27 -14.23
C ILE A 21 -1.56 -1.71 -14.43
N VAL A 22 -1.79 -2.98 -14.79
CA VAL A 22 -3.14 -3.57 -14.99
C VAL A 22 -4.15 -3.03 -13.97
N GLU A 23 -5.33 -2.59 -14.43
CA GLU A 23 -6.33 -1.81 -13.67
C GLU A 23 -6.48 -2.20 -12.18
N LYS A 24 -6.62 -3.50 -11.87
CA LYS A 24 -6.80 -3.97 -10.48
C LYS A 24 -5.58 -3.67 -9.60
N LYS A 25 -4.39 -3.79 -10.16
CA LYS A 25 -3.12 -3.48 -9.48
C LYS A 25 -2.99 -1.99 -9.22
N ALA A 26 -3.52 -1.14 -10.11
CA ALA A 26 -3.53 0.30 -9.92
C ALA A 26 -4.47 0.73 -8.76
N LYS A 27 -5.63 0.07 -8.61
CA LYS A 27 -6.59 0.34 -7.52
C LYS A 27 -6.02 0.00 -6.14
N ALA A 28 -5.11 -0.97 -6.03
CA ALA A 28 -4.46 -1.34 -4.78
C ALA A 28 -3.24 -0.47 -4.40
N LEU A 29 -2.77 0.43 -5.29
CA LEU A 29 -1.60 1.28 -5.03
C LEU A 29 -1.78 2.24 -3.83
N PRO A 30 -2.94 2.89 -3.62
CA PRO A 30 -3.16 3.72 -2.44
C PRO A 30 -3.04 2.92 -1.15
N ALA A 31 -3.67 1.74 -1.10
CA ALA A 31 -3.58 0.84 0.05
C ALA A 31 -2.12 0.41 0.32
N MET A 32 -1.38 0.03 -0.73
CA MET A 32 0.05 -0.26 -0.63
C MET A 32 0.84 0.94 -0.10
N HIS A 33 0.53 2.16 -0.54
CA HIS A 33 1.20 3.37 -0.07
C HIS A 33 0.97 3.57 1.44
N THR A 34 -0.28 3.48 1.88
CA THR A 34 -0.70 3.58 3.28
C THR A 34 -0.05 2.51 4.16
N LEU A 35 -0.04 1.25 3.70
CA LEU A 35 0.48 0.10 4.43
C LEU A 35 2.00 0.11 4.62
N THR A 36 2.75 0.77 3.73
CA THR A 36 4.22 0.73 3.72
C THR A 36 4.86 2.07 4.07
N GLY A 37 4.07 3.01 4.58
CA GLY A 37 4.50 4.34 4.98
C GLY A 37 4.05 5.43 4.01
N SER A 38 3.26 6.34 4.54
CA SER A 38 2.84 7.59 3.92
C SER A 38 3.26 8.75 4.82
N ASP A 39 2.93 9.98 4.46
CA ASP A 39 3.19 11.13 5.36
C ASP A 39 2.42 11.01 6.69
N THR A 40 1.31 10.24 6.72
CA THR A 40 0.47 10.05 7.90
C THR A 40 0.68 8.70 8.59
N THR A 41 1.39 7.75 7.98
CA THR A 41 1.61 6.41 8.53
C THR A 41 3.10 6.10 8.68
N GLY A 42 3.45 5.36 9.74
CA GLY A 42 4.81 4.86 9.94
C GLY A 42 5.30 4.03 8.75
N HIS A 43 6.61 4.00 8.54
CA HIS A 43 7.22 3.14 7.51
C HIS A 43 7.61 1.80 8.13
N ILE A 44 7.56 0.74 7.32
CA ILE A 44 8.04 -0.59 7.73
C ILE A 44 9.55 -0.64 7.52
N HIS A 45 10.29 -0.90 8.60
CA HIS A 45 11.76 -1.00 8.54
C HIS A 45 12.17 -2.12 7.58
N GLY A 46 13.16 -1.85 6.72
CA GLY A 46 13.67 -2.84 5.75
C GLY A 46 12.80 -3.05 4.51
N VAL A 47 11.60 -2.47 4.42
CA VAL A 47 10.71 -2.64 3.26
C VAL A 47 10.66 -1.35 2.43
N GLY A 48 11.36 -1.34 1.31
CA GLY A 48 11.28 -0.26 0.33
C GLY A 48 10.05 -0.35 -0.57
N LYS A 49 9.59 0.79 -1.13
CA LYS A 49 8.45 0.85 -2.07
C LYS A 49 8.58 -0.06 -3.29
N LYS A 50 9.81 -0.32 -3.76
CA LYS A 50 10.06 -1.29 -4.86
C LYS A 50 9.75 -2.72 -4.43
N THR A 51 10.10 -3.11 -3.22
CA THR A 51 9.80 -4.44 -2.66
C THR A 51 8.30 -4.58 -2.44
N ALA A 52 7.68 -3.57 -1.81
CA ALA A 52 6.24 -3.50 -1.63
C ALA A 52 5.46 -3.67 -2.94
N LEU A 53 5.83 -2.91 -3.97
CA LEU A 53 5.20 -3.02 -5.29
C LEU A 53 5.39 -4.41 -5.88
N LYS A 54 6.57 -5.03 -5.79
CA LYS A 54 6.78 -6.41 -6.28
C LYS A 54 5.88 -7.41 -5.58
N CYS A 55 5.76 -7.33 -4.26
CA CYS A 55 4.87 -8.18 -3.48
C CYS A 55 3.40 -7.97 -3.89
N LEU A 56 3.00 -6.71 -4.07
CA LEU A 56 1.63 -6.37 -4.50
C LEU A 56 1.32 -6.94 -5.88
N LEU A 57 2.27 -6.83 -6.83
CA LEU A 57 2.11 -7.36 -8.18
C LEU A 57 2.07 -8.89 -8.22
N ALA A 58 2.51 -9.58 -7.16
CA ALA A 58 2.47 -11.03 -7.00
C ALA A 58 1.19 -11.55 -6.32
N CYS A 59 0.37 -10.66 -5.74
CA CYS A 59 -0.94 -11.01 -5.21
C CYS A 59 -1.89 -11.49 -6.32
N SER A 60 -2.85 -12.35 -5.97
CA SER A 60 -3.94 -12.71 -6.88
C SER A 60 -4.85 -11.51 -7.12
N ASP A 61 -5.62 -11.57 -8.21
CA ASP A 61 -6.60 -10.54 -8.55
C ASP A 61 -7.64 -10.34 -7.44
N GLU A 62 -8.08 -11.42 -6.80
CA GLU A 62 -9.05 -11.38 -5.70
C GLU A 62 -8.47 -10.70 -4.46
N ALA A 63 -7.20 -10.99 -4.13
CA ALA A 63 -6.51 -10.33 -3.03
C ALA A 63 -6.34 -8.83 -3.30
N LEU A 64 -6.00 -8.46 -4.54
CA LEU A 64 -5.88 -7.06 -4.95
C LEU A 64 -7.21 -6.31 -4.85
N ASP A 65 -8.32 -6.95 -5.26
CA ASP A 65 -9.65 -6.36 -5.14
C ASP A 65 -10.03 -6.15 -3.66
N VAL A 66 -9.65 -7.04 -2.75
CA VAL A 66 -9.88 -6.85 -1.30
C VAL A 66 -8.98 -5.76 -0.72
N ILE A 67 -7.69 -5.74 -1.06
CA ILE A 67 -6.73 -4.73 -0.57
C ILE A 67 -7.12 -3.33 -1.07
N ALA A 68 -7.60 -3.21 -2.31
CA ALA A 68 -8.03 -1.94 -2.89
C ALA A 68 -9.20 -1.29 -2.13
N ARG A 69 -9.97 -2.07 -1.38
CA ARG A 69 -11.08 -1.59 -0.54
C ARG A 69 -10.62 -1.02 0.80
N LEU A 70 -9.31 -1.04 1.09
CA LEU A 70 -8.76 -0.38 2.27
C LEU A 70 -9.03 1.13 2.18
N GLY A 71 -9.85 1.63 3.09
CA GLY A 71 -10.32 3.02 3.11
C GLY A 71 -11.73 3.22 2.55
N GLU A 72 -12.43 2.15 2.16
CA GLU A 72 -13.87 2.19 1.93
C GLU A 72 -14.63 2.20 3.27
N GLY A 73 -15.33 3.29 3.55
CA GLY A 73 -16.13 3.45 4.78
C GLY A 73 -15.29 3.83 6.01
N ASP A 74 -15.96 3.92 7.16
CA ASP A 74 -15.34 4.41 8.41
C ASP A 74 -14.34 3.42 9.02
N LEU A 75 -14.55 2.12 8.80
CA LEU A 75 -13.70 1.05 9.33
C LEU A 75 -13.54 -0.08 8.30
N PRO A 76 -12.33 -0.63 8.14
CA PRO A 76 -12.11 -1.76 7.24
C PRO A 76 -12.84 -3.02 7.75
N SER A 77 -13.39 -3.80 6.82
CA SER A 77 -14.00 -5.08 7.16
C SER A 77 -12.94 -6.10 7.62
N PRO A 78 -13.33 -7.17 8.35
CA PRO A 78 -12.40 -8.21 8.77
C PRO A 78 -11.62 -8.84 7.60
N ASP A 79 -12.26 -9.01 6.44
CA ASP A 79 -11.62 -9.55 5.24
C ASP A 79 -10.51 -8.62 4.72
N VAL A 80 -10.77 -7.31 4.71
CA VAL A 80 -9.77 -6.30 4.31
C VAL A 80 -8.59 -6.30 5.27
N VAL A 81 -8.85 -6.34 6.59
CA VAL A 81 -7.79 -6.39 7.59
C VAL A 81 -6.93 -7.65 7.42
N ASN A 82 -7.58 -8.80 7.25
CA ASN A 82 -6.89 -10.09 7.09
C ASN A 82 -6.04 -10.12 5.82
N GLU A 83 -6.55 -9.61 4.70
CA GLU A 83 -5.80 -9.62 3.44
C GLU A 83 -4.64 -8.62 3.47
N CYS A 84 -4.84 -7.43 4.03
CA CYS A 84 -3.75 -6.49 4.29
C CYS A 84 -2.67 -7.11 5.18
N MET A 85 -3.05 -7.87 6.22
CA MET A 85 -2.10 -8.61 7.05
C MET A 85 -1.34 -9.67 6.25
N ARG A 86 -2.01 -10.47 5.40
CA ARG A 86 -1.33 -11.45 4.54
C ARG A 86 -0.33 -10.78 3.61
N TYR A 87 -0.72 -9.66 3.00
CA TYR A 87 0.16 -8.86 2.15
C TYR A 87 1.37 -8.35 2.92
N LEU A 88 1.17 -7.79 4.12
CA LEU A 88 2.27 -7.33 4.98
C LEU A 88 3.21 -8.48 5.37
N CYS A 89 2.66 -9.64 5.76
CA CYS A 89 3.45 -10.83 6.08
C CYS A 89 4.24 -11.37 4.88
N SER A 90 3.84 -11.08 3.63
CA SER A 90 4.62 -11.49 2.44
C SER A 90 6.02 -10.85 2.38
N PHE A 91 6.27 -9.77 3.14
CA PHE A 91 7.60 -9.17 3.26
C PHE A 91 8.57 -10.02 4.10
N SER A 92 8.05 -10.91 4.96
CA SER A 92 8.81 -11.63 6.00
C SER A 92 9.66 -12.83 5.52
N SER A 93 9.74 -13.09 4.20
CA SER A 93 10.93 -13.81 3.68
C SER A 93 12.24 -13.02 3.92
N SER A 94 12.12 -11.78 4.40
CA SER A 94 13.14 -10.96 5.05
C SER A 94 12.78 -10.74 6.52
N ASN A 95 13.35 -11.54 7.43
CA ASN A 95 13.49 -11.36 8.90
C ASN A 95 12.75 -10.18 9.57
N LEU A 96 11.44 -10.25 9.81
CA LEU A 96 10.70 -9.28 10.63
C LEU A 96 9.83 -9.98 11.68
N SER A 97 9.72 -9.38 12.86
CA SER A 97 9.03 -9.97 14.02
C SER A 97 7.52 -9.69 13.98
N PRO A 98 6.65 -10.61 14.48
CA PRO A 98 5.20 -10.44 14.46
C PRO A 98 4.65 -9.17 15.17
N GLY A 99 5.42 -8.56 16.07
CA GLY A 99 5.00 -7.40 16.86
C GLY A 99 4.93 -6.08 16.09
N GLU A 100 5.74 -5.90 15.05
CA GLU A 100 5.83 -4.65 14.27
C GLU A 100 4.64 -4.45 13.30
N TYR A 101 3.91 -5.52 12.99
CA TYR A 101 2.75 -5.49 12.09
C TYR A 101 1.50 -4.89 12.75
N VAL A 102 1.32 -5.09 14.05
CA VAL A 102 0.10 -4.68 14.78
C VAL A 102 0.09 -3.16 15.05
N GLU A 103 1.25 -2.55 15.32
CA GLU A 103 1.35 -1.10 15.49
C GLU A 103 1.12 -0.35 14.18
N ASN A 104 1.60 -0.85 13.05
CA ASN A 104 1.36 -0.26 11.73
C ASN A 104 -0.13 -0.30 11.35
N ILE A 105 -0.83 -1.41 11.60
CA ILE A 105 -2.28 -1.47 11.36
C ILE A 105 -3.04 -0.56 12.31
N SER A 106 -2.62 -0.46 13.57
CA SER A 106 -3.22 0.49 14.51
C SER A 106 -3.03 1.94 14.04
N GLY A 107 -1.85 2.30 13.52
CA GLY A 107 -1.60 3.61 12.90
C GLY A 107 -2.44 3.87 11.65
N ILE A 108 -2.70 2.84 10.84
CA ILE A 108 -3.58 2.91 9.67
C ILE A 108 -5.04 3.11 10.09
N ILE A 109 -5.52 2.35 11.08
CA ILE A 109 -6.88 2.52 11.64
C ILE A 109 -7.04 3.90 12.28
N ILE A 110 -6.00 4.44 12.93
CA ILE A 110 -6.00 5.80 13.48
C ILE A 110 -6.10 6.84 12.35
N CYS A 111 -5.43 6.65 11.21
CA CYS A 111 -5.53 7.57 10.06
C CYS A 111 -6.93 7.62 9.43
N TYR A 112 -7.72 6.54 9.51
CA TYR A 112 -9.09 6.52 8.99
C TYR A 112 -10.14 7.06 9.97
N ARG A 113 -9.74 7.52 11.17
CA ARG A 113 -10.63 8.14 12.16
C ARG A 113 -10.62 9.68 12.16
N TYR A 114 -9.86 10.33 11.28
CA TYR A 114 -9.74 11.79 11.18
C TYR A 114 -10.23 12.31 9.84
#